data_AF-A0A2V5MIA9-F1
#
_entry.id   AF-A0A2V5MIA9-F1
#
_cell.length_a   1.000
_cell.length_b   1.000
_cell.length_c   1.000
_cell.angle_alpha   90.00
_cell.angle_beta   90.00
_cell.angle_gamma   90.00
#
_symmetry.space_group_name_H-M   'P 1'
#
loop_
_entity.id
_entity.type
_entity.pdbx_description
1 polymer ?
#
loop_
_entity_poly.entity_id
_entity_poly.type
_entity_poly.pdbx_seq_one_letter_code
_entity_poly.pdbx_strand_id
1 'polypeptide(L)'
;AQKRVSRAVERLREFFAKCGVTVGASGLAVISANAVHAAPAMLAKSVTAAAIAKGVTASGSTLTLLKGALKLMAWTKMKSVIAISVGVLLAAGTATLTVIEIQKHRTYSWQDMVDGGQQALNALDTTRPQVTIVRSKFGAGYRHNRLIDDIGSPDRWRFIGAHATPWEIVRDAMPHNPKVNVDLPFYVVLPAEMPGSHYDFIANLTNGSQAALLALVRKNFGLIGRHEMRDMDVLLLEVEHPNAPGLKAPTALLPGQTPQLTRVSQGIASYKNRPLFHLARRLEVDLGMPVVDHTGLAGNYDLDVPESFGVTPAERLEEARRWLLDDFGLKLVPARQLHEVLIIEKIK
;
A
#
# COMPACT_ATOMS: atom_id res chain seq x y z
N ALA A 1 2.00 -78.77 -21.87
CA ALA A 1 2.32 -78.77 -20.42
C ALA A 1 3.18 -77.56 -20.00
N GLN A 2 4.31 -77.29 -20.66
CA GLN A 2 5.27 -76.23 -20.29
C GLN A 2 4.65 -74.83 -20.12
N LYS A 3 3.76 -74.40 -21.03
CA LYS A 3 3.06 -73.10 -20.93
C LYS A 3 2.19 -72.95 -19.66
N ARG A 4 1.68 -74.03 -19.08
CA ARG A 4 0.88 -73.98 -17.83
C ARG A 4 1.77 -73.79 -16.61
N VAL A 5 2.96 -74.40 -16.60
CA VAL A 5 3.95 -74.29 -15.52
C VAL A 5 4.54 -72.88 -15.48
N SER A 6 4.92 -72.32 -16.63
CA SER A 6 5.41 -70.93 -16.70
C SER A 6 4.39 -69.93 -16.15
N ARG A 7 3.10 -70.14 -16.42
CA ARG A 7 2.02 -69.27 -15.91
C ARG A 7 1.82 -69.39 -14.40
N ALA A 8 2.03 -70.57 -13.82
CA ALA A 8 1.93 -70.79 -12.38
C ALA A 8 3.11 -70.16 -11.64
N VAL A 9 4.32 -70.28 -12.18
CA VAL A 9 5.54 -69.64 -11.64
C VAL A 9 5.41 -68.12 -11.67
N GLU A 10 4.87 -67.55 -12.74
CA GLU A 10 4.69 -66.11 -12.85
C GLU A 10 3.67 -65.58 -11.83
N ARG A 11 2.54 -66.28 -11.63
CA ARG A 11 1.57 -65.94 -10.58
C ARG A 11 2.17 -65.99 -9.18
N LEU A 12 3.08 -66.93 -8.92
CA LEU A 12 3.74 -67.04 -7.62
C LEU A 12 4.72 -65.87 -7.40
N ARG A 13 5.43 -65.44 -8.45
CA ARG A 13 6.28 -64.23 -8.40
C ARG A 13 5.46 -62.96 -8.17
N GLU A 14 4.33 -62.82 -8.85
CA GLU A 14 3.40 -61.71 -8.63
C GLU A 14 2.89 -61.66 -7.18
N PHE A 15 2.60 -62.81 -6.57
CA PHE A 15 2.17 -62.88 -5.16
C PHE A 15 3.26 -62.35 -4.21
N PHE A 16 4.50 -62.81 -4.36
CA PHE A 16 5.59 -62.34 -3.51
C PHE A 16 5.93 -60.87 -3.75
N ALA A 17 5.85 -60.39 -4.99
CA ALA A 17 6.03 -58.99 -5.33
C ALA A 17 4.99 -58.09 -4.63
N LYS A 18 3.72 -58.53 -4.53
CA LYS A 18 2.69 -57.83 -3.74
C LYS A 18 2.98 -57.79 -2.26
N CYS A 19 3.73 -58.77 -1.74
CA CYS A 19 4.21 -58.79 -0.36
C CYS A 19 5.56 -58.06 -0.19
N GLY A 20 6.08 -57.40 -1.22
CA GLY A 20 7.34 -56.65 -1.19
C GLY A 20 8.61 -57.50 -1.28
N VAL A 21 8.50 -58.78 -1.65
CA VAL A 21 9.62 -59.72 -1.74
C VAL A 21 9.87 -60.10 -3.20
N THR A 22 11.02 -59.71 -3.76
CA THR A 22 11.40 -60.05 -5.13
C THR A 22 12.08 -61.43 -5.15
N VAL A 23 11.39 -62.44 -5.70
CA VAL A 23 11.89 -63.83 -5.72
C VAL A 23 12.37 -64.22 -7.11
N GLY A 24 13.69 -64.39 -7.26
CA GLY A 24 14.32 -64.91 -8.49
C GLY A 24 14.12 -66.42 -8.69
N ALA A 25 14.55 -66.96 -9.84
CA ALA A 25 14.41 -68.39 -10.15
C ALA A 25 15.05 -69.32 -9.09
N SER A 26 16.15 -68.89 -8.48
CA SER A 26 16.82 -69.60 -7.39
C SER A 26 16.01 -69.63 -6.09
N GLY A 27 15.29 -68.55 -5.76
CA GLY A 27 14.47 -68.48 -4.54
C GLY A 27 13.26 -69.41 -4.57
N LEU A 28 12.64 -69.59 -5.73
CA LEU A 28 11.51 -70.52 -5.89
C LEU A 28 11.95 -71.99 -5.77
N ALA A 29 13.18 -72.32 -6.21
CA ALA A 29 13.73 -73.67 -6.05
C ALA A 29 13.96 -74.02 -4.57
N VAL A 30 14.42 -73.06 -3.76
CA VAL A 30 14.63 -73.24 -2.31
C VAL A 30 13.32 -73.45 -1.56
N ILE A 31 12.26 -72.73 -1.93
CA ILE A 31 10.93 -72.88 -1.31
C ILE A 31 10.34 -74.25 -1.65
N SER A 32 10.44 -74.69 -2.90
CA SER A 32 9.95 -76.01 -3.31
C SER A 32 10.74 -77.15 -2.67
N ALA A 33 12.04 -76.97 -2.43
CA ALA A 33 12.90 -77.98 -1.79
C ALA A 33 12.58 -78.16 -0.29
N ASN A 34 12.04 -77.12 0.38
CA ASN A 34 11.75 -77.14 1.82
C ASN A 34 10.24 -77.28 2.14
N ALA A 35 9.37 -77.38 1.13
CA ALA A 35 7.92 -77.46 1.29
C ALA A 35 7.40 -78.78 1.90
N VAL A 36 8.27 -79.77 2.12
CA VAL A 36 7.89 -81.13 2.57
C VAL A 36 8.52 -81.51 3.93
N HIS A 37 9.16 -80.59 4.65
CA HIS A 37 9.61 -80.89 6.00
C HIS A 37 8.46 -80.85 7.01
N ALA A 38 8.14 -82.00 7.61
CA ALA A 38 7.15 -82.10 8.67
C ALA A 38 7.57 -81.28 9.90
N ALA A 39 6.62 -80.56 10.48
CA ALA A 39 6.86 -79.75 11.67
C ALA A 39 7.35 -80.62 12.85
N PRO A 40 8.36 -80.21 13.62
CA PRO A 40 8.91 -81.00 14.72
C PRO A 40 7.86 -81.30 15.79
N ALA A 41 7.76 -82.57 16.23
CA ALA A 41 6.80 -83.07 17.20
C ALA A 41 6.87 -82.39 18.61
N MET A 42 7.86 -81.54 18.84
CA MET A 42 8.07 -80.84 20.11
C MET A 42 7.16 -79.63 20.33
N LEU A 43 6.46 -79.14 19.28
CA LEU A 43 5.52 -78.01 19.37
C LEU A 43 4.17 -78.38 20.01
N ALA A 44 3.73 -79.64 19.91
CA ALA A 44 2.44 -80.06 20.48
C ALA A 44 2.47 -80.10 22.03
N LYS A 45 3.64 -80.37 22.64
CA LYS A 45 3.81 -80.40 24.11
C LYS A 45 3.85 -79.01 24.74
N SER A 46 4.43 -78.01 24.08
CA SER A 46 4.50 -76.64 24.62
C SER A 46 3.15 -75.90 24.57
N VAL A 47 2.35 -76.15 23.53
CA VAL A 47 1.01 -75.54 23.38
C VAL A 47 0.01 -76.09 24.40
N THR A 48 0.11 -77.38 24.75
CA THR A 48 -0.81 -78.02 25.71
C THR A 48 -0.53 -77.59 27.16
N ALA A 49 0.73 -77.37 27.54
CA ALA A 49 1.10 -76.86 28.87
C ALA A 49 0.71 -75.38 29.07
N ALA A 50 0.82 -74.56 28.02
CA ALA A 50 0.44 -73.15 28.06
C ALA A 50 -1.09 -72.94 28.17
N ALA A 51 -1.89 -73.88 27.65
CA ALA A 51 -3.35 -73.83 27.69
C ALA A 51 -3.93 -74.17 29.07
N ILE A 52 -3.35 -75.14 29.79
CA ILE A 52 -3.88 -75.61 31.09
C ILE A 52 -3.54 -74.61 32.22
N ALA A 53 -2.40 -73.91 32.14
CA ALA A 53 -1.97 -72.95 33.17
C ALA A 53 -2.73 -71.60 33.16
N LYS A 54 -3.58 -71.31 32.16
CA LYS A 54 -4.27 -70.01 32.01
C LYS A 54 -5.81 -70.08 31.91
N GLY A 55 -6.41 -71.24 32.20
CA GLY A 55 -7.84 -71.48 31.98
C GLY A 55 -8.85 -70.83 32.94
N VAL A 56 -8.46 -69.99 33.93
CA VAL A 56 -9.39 -69.52 34.99
C VAL A 56 -9.50 -67.99 35.14
N THR A 57 -9.17 -67.17 34.14
CA THR A 57 -9.39 -65.69 34.22
C THR A 57 -10.03 -65.08 32.97
N ALA A 58 -11.10 -65.70 32.48
CA ALA A 58 -12.00 -65.12 31.49
C ALA A 58 -13.02 -64.15 32.14
N SER A 59 -12.61 -62.92 32.47
CA SER A 59 -13.55 -61.79 32.64
C SER A 59 -12.93 -60.39 32.43
N GLY A 60 -11.60 -60.27 32.24
CA GLY A 60 -10.94 -58.96 32.10
C GLY A 60 -10.64 -58.48 30.67
N SER A 61 -10.53 -59.36 29.67
CA SER A 61 -9.71 -59.06 28.47
C SER A 61 -10.46 -58.63 27.20
N THR A 62 -11.78 -58.78 27.09
CA THR A 62 -12.50 -58.32 25.90
C THR A 62 -12.72 -56.81 25.91
N LEU A 63 -12.93 -56.22 27.10
CA LEU A 63 -13.14 -54.77 27.27
C LEU A 63 -11.86 -53.96 27.02
N THR A 64 -10.68 -54.50 27.35
CA THR A 64 -9.37 -53.86 27.12
C THR A 64 -8.94 -53.92 25.66
N LEU A 65 -9.26 -55.00 24.95
CA LEU A 65 -9.03 -55.11 23.50
C LEU A 65 -9.97 -54.21 22.70
N LEU A 66 -11.25 -54.14 23.07
CA LEU A 66 -12.22 -53.21 22.47
C LEU A 66 -11.86 -51.74 22.78
N LYS A 67 -11.46 -51.41 24.01
CA LYS A 67 -10.94 -50.07 24.34
C LYS A 67 -9.64 -49.76 23.61
N GLY A 68 -8.72 -50.72 23.49
CA GLY A 68 -7.45 -50.55 22.79
C GLY A 68 -7.64 -50.30 21.29
N ALA A 69 -8.51 -51.09 20.64
CA ALA A 69 -8.84 -50.96 19.23
C ALA A 69 -9.64 -49.68 18.94
N LEU A 70 -10.62 -49.33 19.78
CA LEU A 70 -11.42 -48.11 19.61
C LEU A 70 -10.57 -46.84 19.87
N LYS A 71 -9.63 -46.88 20.82
CA LYS A 71 -8.69 -45.78 21.10
C LYS A 71 -7.65 -45.63 19.99
N LEU A 72 -7.20 -46.73 19.37
CA LEU A 72 -6.34 -46.71 18.18
C LEU A 72 -7.07 -46.20 16.94
N MET A 73 -8.34 -46.58 16.71
CA MET A 73 -9.16 -46.05 15.63
C MET A 73 -9.51 -44.56 15.82
N ALA A 74 -9.82 -44.14 17.05
CA ALA A 74 -10.01 -42.74 17.39
C ALA A 74 -8.72 -41.93 17.15
N TRP A 75 -7.55 -42.48 17.50
CA TRP A 75 -6.25 -41.82 17.30
C TRP A 75 -5.82 -41.75 15.83
N THR A 76 -6.13 -42.76 15.02
CA THR A 76 -5.84 -42.74 13.56
C THR A 76 -6.79 -41.83 12.80
N LYS A 77 -8.08 -41.77 13.16
CA LYS A 77 -9.01 -40.79 12.57
C LYS A 77 -8.69 -39.36 13.00
N MET A 78 -8.31 -39.15 14.27
CA MET A 78 -7.90 -37.84 14.78
C MET A 78 -6.61 -37.33 14.10
N LYS A 79 -5.60 -38.19 13.89
CA LYS A 79 -4.39 -37.82 13.13
C LYS A 79 -4.68 -37.47 11.67
N SER A 80 -5.66 -38.12 11.05
CA SER A 80 -6.05 -37.85 9.66
C SER A 80 -6.80 -36.52 9.54
N VAL A 81 -7.69 -36.21 10.49
CA VAL A 81 -8.39 -34.91 10.55
C VAL A 81 -7.40 -33.78 10.86
N ILE A 82 -6.43 -33.99 11.75
CA ILE A 82 -5.38 -33.01 12.04
C ILE A 82 -4.44 -32.81 10.84
N ALA A 83 -4.08 -33.87 10.11
CA ALA A 83 -3.24 -33.74 8.91
C ALA A 83 -3.97 -33.01 7.77
N ILE A 84 -5.26 -33.28 7.57
CA ILE A 84 -6.08 -32.59 6.56
C ILE A 84 -6.34 -31.14 7.00
N SER A 85 -6.61 -30.88 8.28
CA SER A 85 -6.84 -29.52 8.77
C SER A 85 -5.56 -28.68 8.76
N VAL A 86 -4.41 -29.25 9.10
CA VAL A 86 -3.09 -28.60 8.98
C VAL A 86 -2.75 -28.41 7.51
N GLY A 87 -3.04 -29.36 6.62
CA GLY A 87 -2.85 -29.21 5.18
C GLY A 87 -3.71 -28.11 4.56
N VAL A 88 -4.99 -28.01 4.95
CA VAL A 88 -5.89 -26.95 4.52
C VAL A 88 -5.52 -25.60 5.16
N LEU A 89 -5.13 -25.54 6.43
CA LEU A 89 -4.63 -24.31 7.07
C LEU A 89 -3.30 -23.84 6.48
N LEU A 90 -2.39 -24.76 6.13
CA LEU A 90 -1.12 -24.42 5.50
C LEU A 90 -1.33 -24.02 4.04
N ALA A 91 -2.20 -24.69 3.29
CA ALA A 91 -2.51 -24.30 1.91
C ALA A 91 -3.29 -22.98 1.83
N ALA A 92 -4.31 -22.80 2.69
CA ALA A 92 -5.04 -21.53 2.78
C ALA A 92 -4.15 -20.43 3.37
N GLY A 93 -3.35 -20.73 4.40
CA GLY A 93 -2.43 -19.79 5.03
C GLY A 93 -1.32 -19.32 4.08
N THR A 94 -0.69 -20.24 3.34
CA THR A 94 0.33 -19.87 2.33
C THR A 94 -0.30 -19.15 1.14
N ALA A 95 -1.46 -19.56 0.63
CA ALA A 95 -2.15 -18.81 -0.43
C ALA A 95 -2.55 -17.40 0.02
N THR A 96 -3.06 -17.23 1.24
CA THR A 96 -3.45 -15.90 1.76
C THR A 96 -2.23 -15.04 2.01
N LEU A 97 -1.16 -15.60 2.61
CA LEU A 97 0.10 -14.86 2.83
C LEU A 97 0.78 -14.52 1.52
N THR A 98 0.82 -15.42 0.53
CA THR A 98 1.38 -15.15 -0.80
C THR A 98 0.54 -14.13 -1.56
N VAL A 99 -0.79 -14.16 -1.50
CA VAL A 99 -1.63 -13.11 -2.10
C VAL A 99 -1.44 -11.77 -1.42
N ILE A 100 -1.36 -11.73 -0.09
CA ILE A 100 -1.04 -10.51 0.68
C ILE A 100 0.36 -10.01 0.32
N GLU A 101 1.35 -10.89 0.21
CA GLU A 101 2.74 -10.54 -0.09
C GLU A 101 2.92 -10.11 -1.55
N ILE A 102 2.26 -10.76 -2.50
CA ILE A 102 2.20 -10.39 -3.91
C ILE A 102 1.45 -9.06 -4.08
N GLN A 103 0.37 -8.81 -3.31
CA GLN A 103 -0.25 -7.48 -3.32
C GLN A 103 0.64 -6.40 -2.71
N LYS A 104 1.40 -6.72 -1.65
CA LYS A 104 2.41 -5.80 -1.08
C LYS A 104 3.57 -5.52 -2.06
N HIS A 105 3.94 -6.51 -2.86
CA HIS A 105 5.06 -6.42 -3.81
C HIS A 105 4.64 -6.03 -5.24
N ARG A 106 3.34 -6.00 -5.56
CA ARG A 106 2.86 -5.40 -6.81
C ARG A 106 3.19 -3.92 -6.77
N THR A 107 4.21 -3.53 -7.52
CA THR A 107 4.45 -2.13 -7.85
C THR A 107 3.63 -1.85 -9.08
N TYR A 108 2.65 -0.97 -8.95
CA TYR A 108 2.00 -0.46 -10.14
C TYR A 108 3.01 0.39 -10.89
N SER A 109 3.09 0.24 -12.21
CA SER A 109 4.05 1.00 -13.03
C SER A 109 3.93 2.51 -12.81
N TRP A 110 2.73 3.02 -12.53
CA TRP A 110 2.48 4.43 -12.26
C TRP A 110 3.02 4.93 -10.91
N GLN A 111 3.36 4.05 -9.96
CA GLN A 111 3.98 4.45 -8.69
C GLN A 111 5.44 4.87 -8.87
N ASP A 112 6.14 4.32 -9.86
CA ASP A 112 7.55 4.64 -10.14
C ASP A 112 7.72 5.96 -10.93
N MET A 113 6.61 6.58 -11.36
CA MET A 113 6.58 7.66 -12.36
C MET A 113 6.31 9.04 -11.78
N VAL A 114 6.29 9.22 -10.45
CA VAL A 114 5.71 10.41 -9.82
C VAL A 114 6.77 11.46 -9.48
N ASP A 115 7.37 12.02 -10.54
CA ASP A 115 8.14 13.27 -10.49
C ASP A 115 7.24 14.51 -10.31
N GLY A 116 5.92 14.34 -10.40
CA GLY A 116 4.94 15.43 -10.41
C GLY A 116 4.88 16.21 -11.73
N GLY A 117 5.51 15.69 -12.79
CA GLY A 117 5.68 16.35 -14.08
C GLY A 117 5.39 15.43 -15.26
N GLN A 118 6.34 15.32 -16.18
CA GLN A 118 6.12 14.64 -17.46
C GLN A 118 5.93 13.14 -17.32
N GLN A 119 6.61 12.50 -16.35
CA GLN A 119 6.44 11.06 -16.13
C GLN A 119 5.06 10.78 -15.52
N ALA A 120 4.60 11.62 -14.60
CA ALA A 120 3.26 11.54 -14.04
C ALA A 120 2.17 11.69 -15.14
N LEU A 121 2.36 12.60 -16.09
CA LEU A 121 1.43 12.77 -17.21
C LEU A 121 1.40 11.54 -18.12
N ASN A 122 2.57 11.02 -18.49
CA ASN A 122 2.68 9.79 -19.28
C ASN A 122 2.02 8.59 -18.56
N ALA A 123 2.13 8.53 -17.23
CA ALA A 123 1.46 7.51 -16.44
C ALA A 123 -0.06 7.61 -16.53
N LEU A 124 -0.62 8.83 -16.48
CA LEU A 124 -2.05 9.08 -16.65
C LEU A 124 -2.55 8.65 -18.03
N ASP A 125 -1.74 8.84 -19.08
CA ASP A 125 -2.09 8.53 -20.48
C ASP A 125 -2.01 7.03 -20.80
N THR A 126 -1.06 6.32 -20.21
CA THR A 126 -0.78 4.91 -20.53
C THR A 126 -1.47 3.93 -19.58
N THR A 127 -1.80 4.36 -18.37
CA THR A 127 -2.46 3.50 -17.37
C THR A 127 -3.94 3.33 -17.71
N ARG A 128 -4.44 2.09 -17.63
CA ARG A 128 -5.88 1.83 -17.83
C ARG A 128 -6.73 2.65 -16.84
N PRO A 129 -7.86 3.24 -17.28
CA PRO A 129 -8.73 4.05 -16.43
C PRO A 129 -9.09 3.34 -15.11
N GLN A 130 -8.77 3.97 -13.99
CA GLN A 130 -9.01 3.45 -12.65
C GLN A 130 -9.02 4.56 -11.59
N VAL A 131 -9.45 4.21 -10.38
CA VAL A 131 -9.28 5.01 -9.17
C VAL A 131 -8.74 4.11 -8.07
N THR A 132 -7.51 4.38 -7.65
CA THR A 132 -6.76 3.48 -6.78
C THR A 132 -5.95 4.31 -5.78
N ILE A 133 -5.97 3.90 -4.51
CA ILE A 133 -5.12 4.42 -3.44
C ILE A 133 -4.39 3.23 -2.82
N VAL A 134 -3.07 3.28 -2.76
CA VAL A 134 -2.21 2.23 -2.18
C VAL A 134 -1.21 2.83 -1.21
N ARG A 135 -0.68 2.02 -0.29
CA ARG A 135 0.35 2.48 0.64
C ARG A 135 1.59 2.90 -0.14
N SER A 136 2.13 4.07 0.19
CA SER A 136 3.37 4.58 -0.39
C SER A 136 4.52 3.62 -0.11
N LYS A 137 5.34 3.38 -1.13
CA LYS A 137 6.59 2.61 -1.02
C LYS A 137 7.81 3.49 -0.71
N PHE A 138 7.66 4.80 -0.81
CA PHE A 138 8.73 5.75 -0.50
C PHE A 138 8.99 5.85 1.01
N GLY A 139 10.27 5.97 1.37
CA GLY A 139 10.74 6.07 2.75
C GLY A 139 10.41 7.40 3.43
N ALA A 140 10.65 7.47 4.74
CA ALA A 140 10.51 8.71 5.50
C ALA A 140 11.44 9.79 4.94
N GLY A 141 10.88 10.96 4.58
CA GLY A 141 11.61 12.08 3.99
C GLY A 141 11.38 12.29 2.49
N TYR A 142 10.63 11.40 1.83
CA TYR A 142 10.17 11.66 0.47
C TYR A 142 9.16 12.81 0.46
N ARG A 143 9.20 13.66 -0.56
CA ARG A 143 8.24 14.76 -0.69
C ARG A 143 6.97 14.26 -1.35
N HIS A 144 5.83 14.77 -0.91
CA HIS A 144 4.58 14.56 -1.62
C HIS A 144 4.65 15.23 -3.00
N ASN A 145 4.64 14.41 -4.06
CA ASN A 145 4.60 14.86 -5.46
C ASN A 145 3.23 14.57 -6.03
N ARG A 146 2.69 15.49 -6.83
CA ARG A 146 1.38 15.32 -7.47
C ARG A 146 1.33 15.96 -8.85
N LEU A 147 0.41 15.48 -9.68
CA LEU A 147 -0.03 16.10 -10.92
C LEU A 147 -1.55 16.02 -10.99
N ILE A 148 -2.19 17.16 -11.25
CA ILE A 148 -3.60 17.20 -11.67
C ILE A 148 -3.58 17.60 -13.14
N ASP A 149 -4.05 16.71 -14.00
CA ASP A 149 -4.29 17.04 -15.40
C ASP A 149 -5.69 17.64 -15.51
N ASP A 150 -5.73 18.97 -15.54
CA ASP A 150 -6.94 19.80 -15.53
C ASP A 150 -7.38 20.23 -16.93
N ILE A 151 -6.88 19.56 -17.98
CA ILE A 151 -7.22 19.88 -19.37
C ILE A 151 -8.71 19.62 -19.64
N GLY A 152 -9.43 20.70 -19.95
CA GLY A 152 -10.83 20.65 -20.35
C GLY A 152 -11.79 20.89 -19.20
N SER A 153 -12.89 20.15 -19.19
CA SER A 153 -13.97 20.35 -18.22
C SER A 153 -13.65 19.62 -16.90
N PRO A 154 -14.06 20.15 -15.73
CA PRO A 154 -13.72 19.55 -14.44
C PRO A 154 -14.08 18.08 -14.27
N ASP A 155 -15.13 17.61 -14.95
CA ASP A 155 -15.54 16.21 -14.95
C ASP A 155 -14.52 15.27 -15.61
N ARG A 156 -13.62 15.79 -16.46
CA ARG A 156 -12.58 15.02 -17.16
C ARG A 156 -11.21 15.10 -16.51
N TRP A 157 -11.07 15.84 -15.41
CA TRP A 157 -9.79 15.99 -14.72
C TRP A 157 -9.25 14.65 -14.24
N ARG A 158 -7.92 14.50 -14.28
CA ARG A 158 -7.22 13.28 -13.85
C ARG A 158 -6.21 13.64 -12.77
N PHE A 159 -5.97 12.73 -11.84
CA PHE A 159 -5.16 12.98 -10.65
C PHE A 159 -4.15 11.84 -10.48
N ILE A 160 -2.92 12.18 -10.16
CA ILE A 160 -1.91 11.21 -9.74
C ILE A 160 -1.01 11.84 -8.69
N GLY A 161 -0.65 11.08 -7.66
CA GLY A 161 0.23 11.55 -6.62
C GLY A 161 0.93 10.42 -5.89
N ALA A 162 2.05 10.78 -5.28
CA ALA A 162 2.90 9.89 -4.51
C ALA A 162 3.16 10.48 -3.14
N HIS A 163 3.35 9.58 -2.17
CA HIS A 163 3.71 9.92 -0.80
C HIS A 163 2.78 10.96 -0.16
N ALA A 164 1.48 10.87 -0.44
CA ALA A 164 0.46 11.78 0.08
C ALA A 164 -0.12 11.26 1.40
N THR A 165 -0.27 12.14 2.39
CA THR A 165 -1.14 11.86 3.53
C THR A 165 -2.62 11.94 3.09
N PRO A 166 -3.57 11.29 3.81
CA PRO A 166 -4.97 11.28 3.40
C PRO A 166 -5.62 12.66 3.22
N TRP A 167 -5.22 13.67 4.00
CA TRP A 167 -5.75 15.03 3.83
C TRP A 167 -5.24 15.72 2.57
N GLU A 168 -4.00 15.43 2.15
CA GLU A 168 -3.45 15.96 0.90
C GLU A 168 -4.23 15.42 -0.31
N ILE A 169 -4.62 14.14 -0.27
CA ILE A 169 -5.48 13.55 -1.30
C ILE A 169 -6.84 14.26 -1.36
N VAL A 170 -7.45 14.58 -0.21
CA VAL A 170 -8.68 15.39 -0.18
C VAL A 170 -8.43 16.76 -0.78
N ARG A 171 -7.43 17.49 -0.26
CA ARG A 171 -7.08 18.84 -0.73
C ARG A 171 -6.89 18.88 -2.24
N ASP A 172 -6.20 17.90 -2.81
CA ASP A 172 -5.89 17.85 -4.24
C ASP A 172 -7.08 17.45 -5.11
N ALA A 173 -8.08 16.76 -4.55
CA ALA A 173 -9.27 16.30 -5.25
C ALA A 173 -10.50 17.20 -5.03
N MET A 174 -10.44 18.19 -4.14
CA MET A 174 -11.56 19.10 -3.92
C MET A 174 -11.81 19.98 -5.15
N PRO A 175 -13.03 20.47 -5.39
CA PRO A 175 -13.28 21.38 -6.50
C PRO A 175 -12.50 22.67 -6.30
N HIS A 176 -11.72 23.06 -7.29
CA HIS A 176 -10.99 24.32 -7.28
C HIS A 176 -11.62 25.27 -8.31
N ASN A 177 -11.40 26.56 -8.12
CA ASN A 177 -11.67 27.56 -9.14
C ASN A 177 -11.10 27.06 -10.49
N PRO A 178 -11.85 27.07 -11.60
CA PRO A 178 -11.44 26.45 -12.88
C PRO A 178 -10.17 27.04 -13.52
N LYS A 179 -9.47 27.97 -12.86
CA LYS A 179 -8.17 28.48 -13.26
C LYS A 179 -7.05 27.83 -12.42
N VAL A 180 -6.73 26.61 -12.84
CA VAL A 180 -5.41 25.96 -12.72
C VAL A 180 -5.08 25.36 -11.34
N ASN A 181 -4.35 24.24 -11.35
CA ASN A 181 -3.43 23.65 -10.35
C ASN A 181 -2.78 24.56 -9.26
N VAL A 182 -2.94 25.87 -9.37
CA VAL A 182 -2.38 26.94 -8.56
C VAL A 182 -3.40 27.71 -7.69
N ASP A 183 -4.66 27.29 -7.66
CA ASP A 183 -5.73 27.88 -6.83
C ASP A 183 -6.33 26.89 -5.81
N LEU A 184 -5.54 25.91 -5.31
CA LEU A 184 -5.99 25.15 -4.14
C LEU A 184 -6.03 26.10 -2.93
N PRO A 185 -6.94 25.90 -1.97
CA PRO A 185 -6.76 26.51 -0.64
C PRO A 185 -5.50 25.91 0.00
N PHE A 186 -4.54 26.76 0.40
CA PHE A 186 -3.35 26.32 1.16
C PHE A 186 -3.68 26.24 2.64
N TYR A 187 -4.58 27.09 3.10
CA TYR A 187 -5.08 27.02 4.45
C TYR A 187 -6.11 25.89 4.58
N VAL A 188 -5.66 24.82 5.22
CA VAL A 188 -6.45 23.63 5.49
C VAL A 188 -6.62 23.46 6.99
N VAL A 189 -7.87 23.39 7.44
CA VAL A 189 -8.19 23.04 8.82
C VAL A 189 -8.35 21.53 8.90
N LEU A 190 -7.46 20.91 9.68
CA LEU A 190 -7.41 19.45 9.87
C LEU A 190 -8.09 19.05 11.19
N PRO A 191 -8.65 17.82 11.27
CA PRO A 191 -9.14 17.29 12.54
C PRO A 191 -7.96 16.96 13.47
N ALA A 192 -8.21 16.97 14.79
CA ALA A 192 -7.16 16.74 15.81
C ALA A 192 -6.40 15.42 15.65
N GLU A 193 -7.07 14.39 15.14
CA GLU A 193 -6.46 13.09 14.88
C GLU A 193 -6.51 12.77 13.38
N MET A 194 -5.34 12.68 12.75
CA MET A 194 -5.20 12.33 11.35
C MET A 194 -4.69 10.90 11.16
N PRO A 195 -5.17 10.13 10.16
CA PRO A 195 -4.62 8.82 9.87
C PRO A 195 -3.14 8.95 9.42
N GLY A 196 -2.23 8.32 10.17
CA GLY A 196 -0.77 8.54 10.08
C GLY A 196 -0.02 7.69 9.05
N SER A 197 -0.42 7.67 7.79
CA SER A 197 0.35 6.99 6.73
C SER A 197 0.39 7.78 5.43
N HIS A 198 1.32 7.40 4.55
CA HIS A 198 1.47 7.98 3.22
C HIS A 198 0.99 7.00 2.16
N TYR A 199 0.41 7.53 1.09
CA TYR A 199 -0.26 6.78 0.04
C TYR A 199 0.11 7.32 -1.33
N ASP A 200 0.18 6.42 -2.30
CA ASP A 200 0.23 6.77 -3.71
C ASP A 200 -1.17 6.59 -4.28
N PHE A 201 -1.59 7.47 -5.18
CA PHE A 201 -2.92 7.42 -5.75
C PHE A 201 -2.92 7.78 -7.23
N ILE A 202 -3.89 7.23 -7.93
CA ILE A 202 -4.23 7.58 -9.31
C ILE A 202 -5.75 7.60 -9.47
N ALA A 203 -6.26 8.57 -10.20
CA ALA A 203 -7.65 8.67 -10.62
C ALA A 203 -7.69 9.20 -12.06
N ASN A 204 -7.84 8.30 -13.03
CA ASN A 204 -7.75 8.61 -14.47
C ASN A 204 -8.94 8.03 -15.26
N LEU A 205 -10.14 8.14 -14.70
CA LEU A 205 -11.37 7.83 -15.41
C LEU A 205 -11.58 8.79 -16.58
N THR A 206 -12.35 8.37 -17.59
CA THR A 206 -12.73 9.26 -18.70
C THR A 206 -13.57 10.44 -18.21
N ASN A 207 -14.43 10.20 -17.22
CA ASN A 207 -15.21 11.20 -16.52
C ASN A 207 -15.37 10.79 -15.05
N GLY A 208 -15.49 11.77 -14.14
CA GLY A 208 -15.83 11.54 -12.74
C GLY A 208 -14.68 11.05 -11.85
N SER A 209 -13.41 11.15 -12.29
CA SER A 209 -12.24 10.79 -11.47
C SER A 209 -12.25 11.47 -10.11
N GLN A 210 -12.61 12.75 -10.09
CA GLN A 210 -12.67 13.57 -8.88
C GLN A 210 -13.65 13.01 -7.84
N ALA A 211 -14.92 12.84 -8.24
CA ALA A 211 -15.97 12.32 -7.36
C ALA A 211 -15.65 10.90 -6.88
N ALA A 212 -15.11 10.06 -7.76
CA ALA A 212 -14.70 8.70 -7.42
C ALA A 212 -13.51 8.68 -6.44
N LEU A 213 -12.53 9.58 -6.59
CA LEU A 213 -11.40 9.70 -5.67
C LEU A 213 -11.85 10.17 -4.29
N LEU A 214 -12.68 11.21 -4.21
CA LEU A 214 -13.27 11.68 -2.95
C LEU A 214 -14.12 10.58 -2.27
N ALA A 215 -14.89 9.81 -3.03
CA ALA A 215 -15.66 8.68 -2.51
C ALA A 215 -14.74 7.58 -1.94
N LEU A 216 -13.60 7.31 -2.60
CA LEU A 216 -12.63 6.33 -2.14
C LEU A 216 -11.90 6.80 -0.88
N VAL A 217 -11.55 8.09 -0.78
CA VAL A 217 -10.99 8.69 0.43
C VAL A 217 -11.97 8.62 1.59
N ARG A 218 -13.24 8.99 1.36
CA ARG A 218 -14.32 8.83 2.33
C ARG A 218 -14.42 7.39 2.83
N LYS A 219 -14.39 6.41 1.92
CA LYS A 219 -14.48 4.99 2.26
C LYS A 219 -13.26 4.47 3.05
N ASN A 220 -12.05 4.83 2.63
CA ASN A 220 -10.81 4.28 3.17
C ASN A 220 -10.35 4.97 4.46
N PHE A 221 -10.61 6.27 4.57
CA PHE A 221 -10.07 7.12 5.64
C PHE A 221 -11.15 7.81 6.48
N GLY A 222 -12.41 7.75 6.07
CA GLY A 222 -13.50 8.43 6.77
C GLY A 222 -13.39 9.95 6.69
N LEU A 223 -12.74 10.51 5.66
CA LEU A 223 -12.52 11.95 5.51
C LEU A 223 -13.44 12.56 4.46
N ILE A 224 -13.89 13.78 4.73
CA ILE A 224 -14.60 14.65 3.78
C ILE A 224 -14.00 16.06 3.82
N GLY A 225 -14.05 16.76 2.68
CA GLY A 225 -13.65 18.15 2.55
C GLY A 225 -14.83 19.05 2.24
N ARG A 226 -14.82 20.28 2.78
CA ARG A 226 -15.75 21.35 2.37
C ARG A 226 -15.06 22.71 2.41
N HIS A 227 -15.48 23.60 1.53
CA HIS A 227 -15.07 25.00 1.54
C HIS A 227 -15.99 25.80 2.44
N GLU A 228 -15.43 26.72 3.21
CA GLU A 228 -16.15 27.62 4.10
C GLU A 228 -15.50 29.00 4.07
N MET A 229 -16.31 30.04 3.92
CA MET A 229 -15.84 31.41 4.15
C MET A 229 -15.83 31.67 5.65
N ARG A 230 -14.67 32.02 6.21
CA ARG A 230 -14.52 32.27 7.64
C ARG A 230 -13.88 33.64 7.88
N ASP A 231 -14.44 34.39 8.81
CA ASP A 231 -13.82 35.61 9.32
C ASP A 231 -12.68 35.23 10.28
N MET A 232 -11.45 35.55 9.88
CA MET A 232 -10.26 35.14 10.61
C MET A 232 -9.09 36.10 10.43
N ASP A 233 -8.09 35.92 11.29
CA ASP A 233 -6.86 36.70 11.23
C ASP A 233 -6.03 36.23 10.02
N VAL A 234 -5.60 37.20 9.22
CA VAL A 234 -4.79 37.00 8.01
C VAL A 234 -3.61 37.95 8.02
N LEU A 235 -2.60 37.66 7.20
CA LEU A 235 -1.57 38.63 6.84
C LEU A 235 -1.83 39.14 5.42
N LEU A 236 -1.92 40.45 5.27
CA LEU A 236 -1.95 41.11 3.97
C LEU A 236 -0.51 41.31 3.49
N LEU A 237 -0.20 40.80 2.31
CA LEU A 237 1.03 41.12 1.60
C LEU A 237 0.80 42.43 0.84
N GLU A 238 1.48 43.49 1.27
CA GLU A 238 1.31 44.84 0.74
C GLU A 238 2.64 45.43 0.25
N VAL A 239 2.56 46.43 -0.64
CA VAL A 239 3.71 47.22 -1.06
C VAL A 239 4.02 48.27 0.02
N GLU A 240 5.26 48.28 0.51
CA GLU A 240 5.74 49.33 1.43
C GLU A 240 6.46 50.45 0.68
N HIS A 241 7.35 50.09 -0.26
CA HIS A 241 8.12 51.06 -1.04
C HIS A 241 7.57 51.19 -2.46
N PRO A 242 7.31 52.41 -2.97
CA PRO A 242 6.89 52.62 -4.36
C PRO A 242 7.85 51.94 -5.33
N ASN A 243 7.31 51.32 -6.38
CA ASN A 243 8.02 50.53 -7.39
C ASN A 243 8.64 49.21 -6.90
N ALA A 244 8.53 48.85 -5.61
CA ALA A 244 8.97 47.57 -5.05
C ALA A 244 10.32 47.11 -5.64
N PRO A 245 11.42 47.84 -5.36
CA PRO A 245 12.62 47.88 -6.18
C PRO A 245 13.33 46.53 -6.38
N GLY A 246 13.07 45.54 -5.52
CA GLY A 246 13.64 44.21 -5.65
C GLY A 246 12.77 43.19 -6.38
N LEU A 247 11.58 43.57 -6.84
CA LEU A 247 10.81 42.77 -7.78
C LEU A 247 11.46 42.81 -9.17
N LYS A 248 12.04 41.68 -9.57
CA LYS A 248 12.73 41.56 -10.86
C LYS A 248 11.71 41.36 -11.98
N ALA A 249 12.00 41.96 -13.13
CA ALA A 249 11.22 41.75 -14.35
C ALA A 249 11.16 40.25 -14.70
N PRO A 250 10.03 39.78 -15.27
CA PRO A 250 9.84 38.37 -15.54
C PRO A 250 10.79 37.88 -16.64
N THR A 251 11.44 36.74 -16.41
CA THR A 251 12.21 36.06 -17.46
C THR A 251 11.25 35.58 -18.55
N ALA A 252 11.54 35.92 -19.81
CA ALA A 252 10.75 35.47 -20.96
C ALA A 252 10.78 33.94 -21.08
N LEU A 253 9.60 33.33 -21.17
CA LEU A 253 9.46 31.89 -21.37
C LEU A 253 9.52 31.55 -22.86
N LEU A 254 10.22 30.48 -23.22
CA LEU A 254 10.16 29.93 -24.57
C LEU A 254 8.74 29.37 -24.85
N PRO A 255 8.32 29.30 -26.13
CA PRO A 255 7.04 28.69 -26.49
C PRO A 255 6.92 27.27 -25.91
N GLY A 256 5.87 27.02 -25.13
CA GLY A 256 5.61 25.72 -24.48
C GLY A 256 6.29 25.51 -23.13
N GLN A 257 7.11 26.45 -22.64
CA GLN A 257 7.60 26.40 -21.26
C GLN A 257 6.54 26.88 -20.28
N THR A 258 6.27 26.08 -19.24
CA THR A 258 5.48 26.50 -18.10
C THR A 258 6.35 27.25 -17.10
N PRO A 259 5.82 28.24 -16.37
CA PRO A 259 6.52 28.83 -15.24
C PRO A 259 6.93 27.71 -14.26
N GLN A 260 8.22 27.49 -14.03
CA GLN A 260 8.71 26.41 -13.15
C GLN A 260 9.48 26.97 -11.97
N LEU A 261 9.47 26.22 -10.86
CA LEU A 261 10.41 26.39 -9.77
C LEU A 261 11.76 25.90 -10.31
N THR A 262 12.65 26.83 -10.65
CA THR A 262 13.80 26.50 -11.52
C THR A 262 14.99 25.95 -10.73
N ARG A 263 15.12 26.31 -9.45
CA ARG A 263 16.22 25.80 -8.61
C ARG A 263 15.95 26.00 -7.13
N VAL A 264 16.19 24.95 -6.36
CA VAL A 264 16.53 25.06 -4.93
C VAL A 264 18.04 24.85 -4.86
N SER A 265 18.78 25.91 -4.55
CA SER A 265 20.23 25.87 -4.40
C SER A 265 20.61 26.81 -3.27
N GLN A 266 21.42 26.33 -2.32
CA GLN A 266 21.96 27.14 -1.23
C GLN A 266 20.90 27.87 -0.37
N GLY A 267 19.74 27.25 -0.14
CA GLY A 267 18.68 27.82 0.70
C GLY A 267 17.93 28.97 0.05
N ILE A 268 17.93 29.08 -1.29
CA ILE A 268 17.11 30.02 -2.04
C ILE A 268 16.24 29.25 -3.03
N ALA A 269 14.94 29.55 -3.01
CA ALA A 269 13.95 29.08 -3.98
C ALA A 269 13.73 30.16 -5.05
N SER A 270 14.11 29.85 -6.30
CA SER A 270 13.95 30.77 -7.42
C SER A 270 12.67 30.47 -8.21
N TYR A 271 11.78 31.46 -8.27
CA TYR A 271 10.52 31.46 -9.03
C TYR A 271 10.67 32.37 -10.23
N LYS A 272 10.34 31.86 -11.42
CA LYS A 272 10.48 32.58 -12.68
C LYS A 272 9.13 32.86 -13.30
N ASN A 273 8.92 34.11 -13.73
CA ASN A 273 7.71 34.56 -14.41
C ASN A 273 6.42 34.17 -13.66
N ARG A 274 6.31 34.56 -12.38
CA ARG A 274 5.17 34.24 -11.51
C ARG A 274 4.44 35.48 -10.99
N PRO A 275 3.10 35.49 -10.92
CA PRO A 275 2.35 36.52 -10.21
C PRO A 275 2.58 36.47 -8.69
N LEU A 276 2.44 37.61 -8.01
CA LEU A 276 2.76 37.76 -6.58
C LEU A 276 1.88 36.94 -5.63
N PHE A 277 0.65 36.60 -6.01
CA PHE A 277 -0.19 35.72 -5.19
C PHE A 277 0.47 34.37 -4.89
N HIS A 278 1.39 33.89 -5.73
CA HIS A 278 2.18 32.70 -5.44
C HIS A 278 3.12 32.88 -4.24
N LEU A 279 3.66 34.08 -4.06
CA LEU A 279 4.49 34.41 -2.90
C LEU A 279 3.65 34.39 -1.62
N ALA A 280 2.48 35.04 -1.64
CA ALA A 280 1.52 35.00 -0.54
C ALA A 280 1.18 33.54 -0.16
N ARG A 281 0.84 32.72 -1.15
CA ARG A 281 0.59 31.29 -0.98
C ARG A 281 1.78 30.52 -0.39
N ARG A 282 3.01 30.80 -0.81
CA ARG A 282 4.20 30.16 -0.22
C ARG A 282 4.34 30.54 1.25
N LEU A 283 4.18 31.82 1.57
CA LEU A 283 4.20 32.33 2.93
C LEU A 283 3.09 31.70 3.78
N GLU A 284 1.90 31.48 3.24
CA GLU A 284 0.81 30.81 3.96
C GLU A 284 1.19 29.40 4.43
N VAL A 285 1.86 28.63 3.57
CA VAL A 285 2.38 27.30 3.93
C VAL A 285 3.48 27.39 4.98
N ASP A 286 4.45 28.29 4.78
CA ASP A 286 5.60 28.41 5.68
C ASP A 286 5.18 28.92 7.07
N LEU A 287 4.26 29.88 7.12
CA LEU A 287 3.82 30.52 8.37
C LEU A 287 2.68 29.76 9.05
N GLY A 288 1.96 28.90 8.32
CA GLY A 288 0.80 28.17 8.86
C GLY A 288 -0.38 29.09 9.18
N MET A 289 -0.46 30.25 8.53
CA MET A 289 -1.54 31.22 8.69
C MET A 289 -1.91 31.84 7.34
N PRO A 290 -3.17 32.27 7.13
CA PRO A 290 -3.59 32.80 5.84
C PRO A 290 -2.79 34.04 5.42
N VAL A 291 -2.35 34.08 4.17
CA VAL A 291 -1.65 35.23 3.59
C VAL A 291 -2.32 35.63 2.28
N VAL A 292 -2.75 36.88 2.19
CA VAL A 292 -3.52 37.39 1.04
C VAL A 292 -2.71 38.45 0.30
N ASP A 293 -2.57 38.28 -1.01
CA ASP A 293 -1.97 39.30 -1.88
C ASP A 293 -2.88 40.53 -1.97
N HIS A 294 -2.42 41.62 -1.37
CA HIS A 294 -3.05 42.93 -1.41
C HIS A 294 -2.08 43.98 -1.98
N THR A 295 -1.14 43.54 -2.83
CA THR A 295 -0.14 44.43 -3.42
C THR A 295 -0.71 45.33 -4.51
N GLY A 296 -1.81 44.90 -5.16
CA GLY A 296 -2.40 45.57 -6.33
C GLY A 296 -1.51 45.53 -7.57
N LEU A 297 -0.38 44.82 -7.52
CA LEU A 297 0.58 44.72 -8.60
C LEU A 297 0.12 43.68 -9.62
N ALA A 298 -0.16 44.15 -10.84
CA ALA A 298 -0.48 43.27 -11.96
C ALA A 298 0.78 42.84 -12.71
N GLY A 299 0.85 41.56 -13.08
CA GLY A 299 1.94 41.02 -13.89
C GLY A 299 2.66 39.86 -13.22
N ASN A 300 3.76 39.47 -13.83
CA ASN A 300 4.61 38.38 -13.38
C ASN A 300 5.99 38.92 -13.02
N TYR A 301 6.64 38.25 -12.07
CA TYR A 301 7.93 38.64 -11.52
C TYR A 301 8.84 37.43 -11.39
N ASP A 302 10.14 37.71 -11.39
CA ASP A 302 11.15 36.77 -10.96
C ASP A 302 11.45 37.00 -9.47
N LEU A 303 11.34 35.95 -8.65
CA LEU A 303 11.48 36.04 -7.20
C LEU A 303 12.54 35.05 -6.73
N ASP A 304 13.50 35.52 -5.95
CA ASP A 304 14.49 34.68 -5.28
C ASP A 304 14.18 34.72 -3.78
N VAL A 305 13.50 33.69 -3.29
CA VAL A 305 12.95 33.66 -1.92
C VAL A 305 13.86 32.82 -1.01
N PRO A 306 14.33 33.36 0.13
CA PRO A 306 15.06 32.58 1.12
C PRO A 306 14.23 31.40 1.67
N GLU A 307 14.85 30.25 1.85
CA GLU A 307 14.25 29.09 2.52
C GLU A 307 14.69 29.00 3.98
N SER A 308 13.72 29.04 4.89
CA SER A 308 13.95 28.86 6.32
C SER A 308 13.72 27.41 6.73
N PHE A 309 14.77 26.73 7.20
CA PHE A 309 14.70 25.34 7.65
C PHE A 309 14.93 25.22 9.17
N GLY A 310 14.19 24.32 9.82
CA GLY A 310 14.45 23.95 11.22
C GLY A 310 14.04 25.00 12.28
N VAL A 311 13.39 26.08 11.86
CA VAL A 311 12.90 27.16 12.73
C VAL A 311 11.38 27.06 12.95
N THR A 312 10.89 27.66 14.04
CA THR A 312 9.46 27.71 14.39
C THR A 312 8.67 28.63 13.44
N PRO A 313 7.33 28.48 13.32
CA PRO A 313 6.52 29.40 12.52
C PRO A 313 6.66 30.88 12.90
N ALA A 314 6.84 31.18 14.20
CA ALA A 314 7.04 32.55 14.68
C ALA A 314 8.39 33.12 14.22
N GLU A 315 9.47 32.34 14.28
CA GLU A 315 10.78 32.74 13.75
C GLU A 315 10.72 32.96 12.24
N ARG A 316 10.01 32.08 11.51
CA ARG A 316 9.79 32.26 10.06
C ARG A 316 9.03 33.53 9.72
N LEU A 317 8.09 33.95 10.56
CA LEU A 317 7.38 35.22 10.38
C LEU A 317 8.33 36.41 10.48
N GLU A 318 9.21 36.43 11.49
CA GLU A 318 10.16 37.51 11.70
C GLU A 318 11.29 37.53 10.65
N GLU A 319 11.68 36.36 10.14
CA GLU A 319 12.55 36.27 8.96
C GLU A 319 11.85 36.79 7.70
N ALA A 320 10.61 36.36 7.45
CA ALA A 320 9.79 36.80 6.33
C ALA A 320 9.61 38.32 6.30
N ARG A 321 9.28 38.93 7.44
CA ARG A 321 9.13 40.38 7.56
C ARG A 321 10.40 41.13 7.14
N ARG A 322 11.57 40.62 7.50
CA ARG A 322 12.87 41.24 7.17
C ARG A 322 13.17 41.15 5.68
N TRP A 323 13.22 39.93 5.12
CA TRP A 323 13.60 39.78 3.72
C TRP A 323 12.53 40.32 2.75
N LEU A 324 11.24 40.30 3.11
CA LEU A 324 10.22 40.95 2.28
C LEU A 324 10.46 42.46 2.15
N LEU A 325 10.82 43.10 3.26
CA LEU A 325 11.07 44.54 3.28
C LEU A 325 12.37 44.88 2.57
N ASP A 326 13.46 44.19 2.92
CA ASP A 326 14.80 44.48 2.44
C ASP A 326 14.97 44.11 0.96
N ASP A 327 14.49 42.93 0.56
CA ASP A 327 14.75 42.37 -0.77
C ASP A 327 13.63 42.65 -1.77
N PHE A 328 12.42 43.02 -1.33
CA PHE A 328 11.28 43.23 -2.23
C PHE A 328 10.54 44.55 -2.02
N GLY A 329 10.77 45.26 -0.91
CA GLY A 329 9.99 46.44 -0.54
C GLY A 329 8.52 46.11 -0.24
N LEU A 330 8.26 44.88 0.22
CA LEU A 330 6.95 44.38 0.60
C LEU A 330 6.86 44.23 2.12
N LYS A 331 5.64 44.20 2.65
CA LYS A 331 5.39 43.99 4.08
C LYS A 331 4.23 43.03 4.32
N LEU A 332 4.20 42.46 5.52
CA LEU A 332 3.09 41.68 6.04
C LEU A 332 2.34 42.48 7.11
N VAL A 333 1.07 42.80 6.84
CA VAL A 333 0.22 43.56 7.76
C VAL A 333 -0.84 42.64 8.36
N PRO A 334 -0.94 42.52 9.70
CA PRO A 334 -2.03 41.81 10.33
C PRO A 334 -3.38 42.46 9.98
N ALA A 335 -4.34 41.66 9.55
CA ALA A 335 -5.69 42.09 9.29
C ALA A 335 -6.68 41.00 9.68
N ARG A 336 -7.97 41.33 9.64
CA ARG A 336 -9.07 40.39 9.85
C ARG A 336 -10.07 40.53 8.72
N GLN A 337 -10.29 39.46 7.97
CA GLN A 337 -11.21 39.47 6.83
C GLN A 337 -11.78 38.08 6.54
N LEU A 338 -12.83 38.06 5.71
CA LEU A 338 -13.43 36.84 5.21
C LEU A 338 -12.44 36.14 4.27
N HIS A 339 -12.02 34.92 4.63
CA HIS A 339 -11.09 34.11 3.85
C HIS A 339 -11.69 32.73 3.58
N GLU A 340 -11.42 32.18 2.40
CA GLU A 340 -11.88 30.84 2.04
C GLU A 340 -10.98 29.79 2.69
N VAL A 341 -11.58 28.83 3.39
CA VAL A 341 -10.87 27.78 4.09
C VAL A 341 -11.34 26.42 3.61
N LEU A 342 -10.40 25.50 3.36
CA LEU A 342 -10.73 24.09 3.21
C LEU A 342 -10.75 23.42 4.57
N ILE A 343 -11.91 22.94 4.98
CA ILE A 343 -12.08 22.16 6.20
C ILE A 343 -12.11 20.70 5.81
N ILE A 344 -11.21 19.93 6.41
CA ILE A 344 -11.21 18.47 6.33
C ILE A 344 -11.68 17.94 7.68
N GLU A 345 -12.67 17.06 7.66
CA GLU A 345 -13.25 16.48 8.88
C GLU A 345 -13.43 14.97 8.76
N LYS A 346 -13.44 14.29 9.90
CA LYS A 346 -13.84 12.89 9.99
C LYS A 346 -15.36 12.78 9.92
N ILE A 347 -15.84 11.82 9.16
CA ILE A 347 -17.25 11.43 9.16
C ILE A 347 -17.57 10.84 10.54
N LYS A 348 -18.68 11.30 11.12
CA LYS A 348 -19.19 10.83 12.40
C LYS A 348 -19.79 9.43 12.31
#